data_AF-A0A379TCC0-F1
#
_entry.id   AF-A0A379TCC0-F1
#
_cell.length_a   1.000
_cell.length_b   1.000
_cell.length_c   1.000
_cell.angle_alpha   90.00
_cell.angle_beta   90.00
_cell.angle_gamma   90.00
#
_symmetry.space_group_name_H-M   'P 1'
#
loop_
_entity.id
_entity.type
_entity.pdbx_description
1 polymer ?
#
loop_
_entity_poly.entity_id
_entity_poly.type
_entity_poly.pdbx_seq_one_letter_code
_entity_poly.pdbx_strand_id
1 'polypeptide(L)'
;MKYELTATEARVIGCLLEKQVTTPEQYPLSVHGVVTACNQKTNREPVMNLTEQAVQEQLDNLVKRHFLRTVSGFGNRVTKYEQRFCNSEFGDLKLSAAEVAIVTTLLLRGAQTPGELRSRASRMYEFSDMAEVESTLERLASREDGPLCHPSGA
;
A
#
# COMPACT_ATOMS: atom_id res chain seq x y z
N MET A 1 -8.35 -8.68 12.62
CA MET A 1 -6.89 -8.92 12.80
C MET A 1 -6.25 -7.56 13.11
N LYS A 2 -5.40 -7.44 14.14
CA LYS A 2 -4.74 -6.16 14.43
C LYS A 2 -3.49 -6.02 13.56
N TYR A 3 -3.48 -5.07 12.64
CA TYR A 3 -2.36 -4.83 11.73
C TYR A 3 -1.36 -3.85 12.35
N GLU A 4 -0.44 -4.35 13.16
CA GLU A 4 0.69 -3.52 13.64
C GLU A 4 1.84 -3.63 12.63
N LEU A 5 2.03 -2.58 11.84
CA LEU A 5 3.10 -2.45 10.85
C LEU A 5 4.11 -1.42 11.34
N THR A 6 5.40 -1.72 11.16
CA THR A 6 6.43 -0.68 11.32
C THR A 6 6.33 0.34 10.18
N ALA A 7 6.92 1.52 10.35
CA ALA A 7 6.93 2.55 9.31
C ALA A 7 7.55 2.04 7.99
N THR A 8 8.59 1.20 8.05
CA THR A 8 9.25 0.62 6.88
C THR A 8 8.39 -0.47 6.23
N GLU A 9 7.72 -1.31 7.02
CA GLU A 9 6.78 -2.31 6.50
C GLU A 9 5.59 -1.65 5.79
N ALA A 10 4.99 -0.63 6.41
CA ALA A 10 3.92 0.17 5.83
C ALA A 10 4.36 0.81 4.49
N ARG A 11 5.59 1.33 4.42
CA ARG A 11 6.17 1.86 3.19
C ARG A 11 6.27 0.80 2.09
N VAL A 12 6.78 -0.40 2.41
CA VAL A 12 6.93 -1.50 1.44
C VAL A 12 5.56 -1.95 0.91
N ILE A 13 4.58 -2.17 1.79
CA ILE A 13 3.22 -2.55 1.40
C ILE A 13 2.60 -1.46 0.52
N GLY A 14 2.66 -0.21 0.95
CA GLY A 14 2.14 0.93 0.19
C GLY A 14 2.76 1.04 -1.20
N CYS A 15 4.07 0.78 -1.34
CA CYS A 15 4.72 0.78 -2.66
C CYS A 15 4.19 -0.31 -3.58
N LEU A 16 3.98 -1.53 -3.07
CA LEU A 16 3.45 -2.63 -3.87
C LEU A 16 2.00 -2.38 -4.28
N LEU A 17 1.16 -1.85 -3.38
CA LEU A 17 -0.21 -1.44 -3.71
C LEU A 17 -0.25 -0.33 -4.76
N GLU A 18 0.59 0.71 -4.60
CA GLU A 18 0.66 1.82 -5.56
C GLU A 18 1.06 1.32 -6.95
N LYS A 19 2.12 0.51 -7.05
CA LYS A 19 2.65 0.05 -8.34
C LYS A 19 1.79 -1.02 -9.00
N GLN A 20 1.01 -1.78 -8.24
CA GLN A 20 0.00 -2.69 -8.81
C GLN A 20 -1.02 -1.94 -9.67
N VAL A 21 -1.39 -0.72 -9.28
CA VAL A 21 -2.40 0.09 -9.98
C VAL A 21 -1.75 1.05 -10.98
N THR A 22 -0.70 1.76 -10.58
CA THR A 22 -0.14 2.87 -11.37
C THR A 22 0.85 2.42 -12.45
N THR A 23 1.47 1.25 -12.30
CA THR A 23 2.45 0.69 -13.24
C THR A 23 2.26 -0.83 -13.37
N PRO A 24 1.09 -1.30 -13.82
CA PRO A 24 0.76 -2.73 -13.88
C PRO A 24 1.71 -3.52 -14.77
N GLU A 25 2.34 -2.88 -15.76
CA GLU A 25 3.33 -3.48 -16.65
C GLU A 25 4.64 -3.87 -15.97
N GLN A 26 4.95 -3.24 -14.82
CA GLN A 26 6.14 -3.52 -14.02
C GLN A 26 5.86 -4.48 -12.86
N TYR A 27 4.59 -4.70 -12.54
CA TYR A 27 4.16 -5.54 -11.43
C TYR A 27 4.09 -7.02 -11.84
N PRO A 28 4.55 -7.98 -11.02
CA PRO A 28 5.13 -7.80 -9.69
C PRO A 28 6.57 -7.27 -9.67
N LEU A 29 6.92 -6.62 -8.57
CA LEU A 29 8.20 -5.93 -8.41
C LEU A 29 9.31 -6.87 -7.92
N SER A 30 10.53 -6.69 -8.43
CA SER A 30 11.73 -7.25 -7.81
C SER A 30 12.14 -6.45 -6.57
N VAL A 31 13.09 -6.95 -5.78
CA VAL A 31 13.65 -6.21 -4.63
C VAL A 31 14.15 -4.80 -5.03
N HIS A 32 14.84 -4.69 -6.17
CA HIS A 32 15.30 -3.41 -6.70
C HIS A 32 14.15 -2.46 -7.05
N GLY A 33 13.06 -3.00 -7.61
CA GLY A 33 11.85 -2.23 -7.89
C GLY A 33 11.21 -1.69 -6.60
N VAL A 34 11.17 -2.50 -5.54
CA VAL A 34 10.65 -2.09 -4.22
C VAL A 34 11.55 -1.02 -3.58
N VAL A 35 12.88 -1.17 -3.62
CA VAL A 35 13.84 -0.16 -3.13
C VAL A 35 13.61 1.18 -3.83
N THR A 36 13.55 1.15 -5.16
CA THR A 36 13.31 2.34 -5.98
C THR A 36 11.99 3.01 -5.61
N ALA A 37 10.92 2.22 -5.43
CA ALA A 37 9.61 2.72 -5.03
C ALA A 37 9.61 3.31 -3.61
N CYS A 38 10.30 2.70 -2.65
CA CYS A 38 10.35 3.18 -1.25
C CYS A 38 11.05 4.53 -1.12
N ASN A 39 12.09 4.75 -1.93
CA ASN A 39 12.99 5.90 -1.88
C ASN A 39 12.61 7.02 -2.88
N GLN A 40 11.43 6.97 -3.49
CA GLN A 40 10.97 8.03 -4.40
C GLN A 40 10.91 9.39 -3.68
N LYS A 41 11.35 10.45 -4.36
CA LYS A 41 11.30 11.83 -3.83
C LYS A 41 9.89 12.43 -3.86
N THR A 42 8.97 11.83 -4.60
CA THR A 42 7.58 12.30 -4.76
C THR A 42 6.62 11.27 -4.20
N ASN A 43 5.48 11.75 -3.66
CA ASN A 43 4.43 10.91 -3.08
C ASN A 43 4.93 10.01 -1.93
N ARG A 44 5.95 10.48 -1.19
CA ARG A 44 6.50 9.82 0.00
C ARG A 44 6.64 10.85 1.10
N GLU A 45 6.16 10.51 2.28
CA GLU A 45 6.32 11.34 3.47
C GLU A 45 6.47 10.42 4.69
N PRO A 46 7.64 10.42 5.37
CA PRO A 46 8.88 11.07 4.97
C PRO A 46 9.52 10.40 3.73
N VAL A 47 10.36 11.16 3.01
CA VAL A 47 11.28 10.57 2.03
C VAL A 47 12.28 9.69 2.77
N MET A 48 12.43 8.44 2.32
CA MET A 48 13.35 7.47 2.91
C MET A 48 14.54 7.21 1.99
N ASN A 49 15.60 6.65 2.56
CA ASN A 49 16.77 6.16 1.84
C ASN A 49 17.14 4.77 2.36
N LEU A 50 16.28 3.78 2.06
CA LEU A 50 16.45 2.40 2.49
C LEU A 50 17.48 1.69 1.61
N THR A 51 18.33 0.86 2.24
CA THR A 51 19.24 -0.03 1.52
C THR A 51 18.48 -1.24 0.97
N GLU A 52 19.06 -1.92 -0.03
CA GLU A 52 18.49 -3.15 -0.56
C GLU A 52 18.34 -4.23 0.51
N GLN A 53 19.35 -4.38 1.38
CA GLN A 53 19.30 -5.31 2.51
C GLN A 53 18.12 -4.99 3.46
N ALA A 54 17.96 -3.72 3.85
CA ALA A 54 16.87 -3.33 4.75
C ALA A 54 15.49 -3.61 4.14
N VAL A 55 15.32 -3.39 2.83
CA VAL A 55 14.09 -3.72 2.10
C VAL A 55 13.88 -5.24 2.01
N GLN A 56 14.94 -6.01 1.73
CA GLN A 56 14.87 -7.47 1.66
C GLN A 56 14.42 -8.08 3.00
N GLU A 57 14.95 -7.59 4.12
CA GLU A 57 14.53 -8.01 5.47
C GLU A 57 13.03 -7.74 5.71
N GLN A 58 12.50 -6.60 5.26
CA GLN A 58 11.05 -6.32 5.37
C GLN A 58 10.23 -7.22 4.45
N LEU A 59 10.69 -7.47 3.22
CA LEU A 59 10.01 -8.37 2.28
C LEU A 59 9.90 -9.78 2.87
N ASP A 60 10.98 -10.31 3.45
CA ASP A 60 11.00 -11.62 4.08
C ASP A 60 10.03 -11.70 5.27
N ASN A 61 10.03 -10.67 6.13
CA ASN A 61 9.11 -10.60 7.28
C ASN A 61 7.65 -10.51 6.84
N LEU A 62 7.34 -9.71 5.83
CA LEU A 62 5.99 -9.53 5.30
C LEU A 62 5.47 -10.77 4.56
N VAL A 63 6.35 -11.52 3.87
CA VAL A 63 6.02 -12.83 3.30
C VAL A 63 5.71 -13.84 4.40
N LYS A 64 6.53 -13.92 5.46
CA LYS A 64 6.27 -14.79 6.63
C LYS A 64 4.94 -14.47 7.30
N ARG A 65 4.57 -13.19 7.36
CA ARG A 65 3.28 -12.70 7.92
C ARG A 65 2.12 -12.77 6.90
N HIS A 66 2.34 -13.33 5.72
CA HIS A 66 1.36 -13.49 4.64
C HIS A 66 0.79 -12.17 4.05
N PHE A 67 1.43 -11.03 4.31
CA PHE A 67 1.09 -9.78 3.66
C PHE A 67 1.55 -9.71 2.21
N LEU A 68 2.57 -10.48 1.84
CA LEU A 68 3.11 -10.58 0.50
C LEU A 68 3.23 -12.05 0.07
N ARG A 69 3.42 -12.29 -1.22
CA ARG A 69 3.90 -13.58 -1.74
C ARG A 69 5.04 -13.38 -2.72
N THR A 70 5.93 -14.36 -2.78
CA THR A 70 6.97 -14.45 -3.80
C THR A 70 6.42 -15.08 -5.07
N VAL A 71 6.80 -14.52 -6.22
CA VAL A 71 6.53 -15.08 -7.54
C VAL A 71 7.87 -15.39 -8.20
N SER A 72 8.08 -16.66 -8.51
CA SER A 72 9.23 -17.16 -9.25
C SER A 72 8.72 -17.94 -10.46
N GLY A 73 8.88 -17.36 -11.65
CA GLY A 73 8.53 -18.03 -12.91
C GLY A 73 9.58 -19.09 -13.29
N PHE A 74 9.15 -20.15 -13.97
CA PHE A 74 10.06 -21.17 -14.49
C PHE A 74 11.10 -20.52 -15.42
N GLY A 75 12.40 -20.68 -15.08
CA GLY A 75 13.51 -20.09 -15.83
C GLY A 75 13.88 -18.64 -15.46
N ASN A 76 13.07 -17.95 -14.65
CA ASN A 76 13.39 -16.61 -14.19
C ASN A 76 14.04 -16.65 -12.79
N ARG A 77 15.32 -16.28 -12.71
CA ARG A 77 16.10 -16.33 -11.46
C ARG A 77 15.76 -15.21 -10.48
N VAL A 78 15.07 -14.16 -10.95
CA VAL A 78 14.75 -12.99 -10.13
C VAL A 78 13.43 -13.21 -9.41
N THR A 79 13.49 -13.32 -8.08
CA THR A 79 12.30 -13.33 -7.22
C THR A 79 11.58 -11.99 -7.32
N LYS A 80 10.27 -12.04 -7.56
CA LYS A 80 9.37 -10.89 -7.52
C LYS A 80 8.36 -11.01 -6.39
N TYR A 81 7.75 -9.91 -6.00
CA TYR A 81 6.84 -9.82 -4.85
C TYR A 81 5.50 -9.26 -5.28
N GLU A 82 4.44 -9.94 -4.84
CA GLU A 82 3.06 -9.49 -4.97
C GLU A 82 2.47 -9.18 -3.59
N GLN A 83 1.67 -8.13 -3.51
CA GLN A 83 0.86 -7.83 -2.35
C GLN A 83 -0.24 -8.89 -2.17
N ARG A 84 -0.42 -9.32 -0.92
CA ARG A 84 -1.56 -10.11 -0.43
C ARG A 84 -2.31 -9.39 0.70
N PHE A 85 -1.94 -8.14 0.98
CA PHE A 85 -2.49 -7.31 2.05
C PHE A 85 -4.00 -7.16 1.93
N CYS A 86 -4.51 -6.89 0.72
CA CYS A 86 -5.94 -6.80 0.45
C CYS A 86 -6.30 -7.49 -0.87
N ASN A 87 -7.57 -7.87 -1.01
CA ASN A 87 -8.14 -8.44 -2.24
C ASN A 87 -7.41 -9.70 -2.75
N SER A 88 -6.69 -10.42 -1.88
CA SER A 88 -6.12 -11.71 -2.22
C SER A 88 -7.16 -12.82 -2.16
N GLU A 89 -6.95 -13.92 -2.90
CA GLU A 89 -7.89 -15.04 -3.01
C GLU A 89 -8.36 -15.58 -1.65
N PHE A 90 -7.44 -15.68 -0.69
CA PHE A 90 -7.68 -16.24 0.65
C PHE A 90 -7.66 -15.20 1.78
N GLY A 91 -7.54 -13.90 1.46
CA GLY A 91 -7.51 -12.84 2.45
C GLY A 91 -8.90 -12.27 2.70
N ASP A 92 -9.25 -12.10 3.97
CA ASP A 92 -10.55 -11.55 4.39
C ASP A 92 -10.68 -10.05 4.11
N LEU A 93 -9.54 -9.33 4.08
CA LEU A 93 -9.54 -7.89 3.84
C LEU A 93 -9.87 -7.59 2.37
N LYS A 94 -11.12 -7.24 2.12
CA LYS A 94 -11.61 -6.75 0.83
C LYS A 94 -11.77 -5.23 0.85
N LEU A 95 -11.15 -4.57 -0.12
CA LEU A 95 -11.16 -3.13 -0.32
C LEU A 95 -11.56 -2.82 -1.76
N SER A 96 -12.49 -1.89 -1.95
CA SER A 96 -12.79 -1.28 -3.24
C SER A 96 -11.59 -0.49 -3.79
N ALA A 97 -11.62 -0.12 -5.07
CA ALA A 97 -10.54 0.66 -5.69
C ALA A 97 -10.32 2.01 -4.99
N ALA A 98 -11.41 2.69 -4.59
CA ALA A 98 -11.37 3.93 -3.82
C ALA A 98 -10.69 3.74 -2.46
N GLU A 99 -11.06 2.68 -1.73
CA GLU A 99 -10.46 2.34 -0.43
C GLU A 99 -8.97 2.00 -0.56
N VAL A 100 -8.58 1.20 -1.57
CA VAL A 100 -7.17 0.89 -1.85
C VAL A 100 -6.39 2.17 -2.11
N ALA A 101 -6.93 3.11 -2.88
CA ALA A 101 -6.28 4.38 -3.20
C ALA A 101 -6.04 5.23 -1.94
N ILE A 102 -7.04 5.35 -1.05
CA ILE A 102 -6.90 6.09 0.22
C ILE A 102 -5.90 5.41 1.15
N VAL A 103 -6.07 4.11 1.43
CA VAL A 103 -5.20 3.36 2.33
C VAL A 103 -3.75 3.41 1.85
N THR A 104 -3.51 3.23 0.55
CA THR A 104 -2.16 3.31 -0.03
C THR A 104 -1.55 4.70 0.16
N THR A 105 -2.34 5.76 -0.08
CA THR A 105 -1.84 7.13 0.06
C THR A 105 -1.51 7.44 1.54
N LEU A 106 -2.33 6.98 2.49
CA LEU A 106 -2.07 7.13 3.92
C LEU A 106 -0.84 6.34 4.38
N LEU A 107 -0.62 5.11 3.89
CA LEU A 107 0.59 4.32 4.19
C LEU A 107 1.87 5.00 3.67
N LEU A 108 1.78 5.70 2.54
CA LEU A 108 2.95 6.32 1.89
C LEU A 108 3.26 7.72 2.40
N ARG A 109 2.25 8.43 2.92
CA ARG A 109 2.35 9.86 3.24
C ARG A 109 1.82 10.26 4.63
N GLY A 110 1.36 9.31 5.43
CA GLY A 110 0.79 9.58 6.75
C GLY A 110 -0.57 10.26 6.70
N ALA A 111 -0.90 10.94 7.80
CA ALA A 111 -2.18 11.63 7.99
C ALA A 111 -2.36 12.75 6.97
N GLN A 112 -3.54 12.80 6.36
CA GLN A 112 -3.89 13.76 5.31
C GLN A 112 -5.34 14.18 5.44
N THR A 113 -5.63 15.39 4.96
CA THR A 113 -7.01 15.89 4.85
C THR A 113 -7.75 15.25 3.67
N PRO A 114 -9.10 15.20 3.68
CA PRO A 114 -9.88 14.71 2.54
C PRO A 114 -9.55 15.42 1.21
N GLY A 115 -9.35 16.75 1.25
CA GLY A 115 -8.97 17.54 0.08
C GLY A 115 -7.61 17.12 -0.51
N GLU A 116 -6.63 16.83 0.34
CA GLU A 116 -5.33 16.31 -0.09
C GLU A 116 -5.44 14.90 -0.66
N LEU A 117 -6.21 14.03 -0.02
CA LEU A 117 -6.44 12.65 -0.48
C LEU A 117 -7.06 12.64 -1.87
N ARG A 118 -8.07 13.47 -2.14
CA ARG A 118 -8.71 13.58 -3.46
C ARG A 118 -7.69 13.81 -4.58
N SER A 119 -6.77 14.75 -4.36
CA SER A 119 -5.73 15.08 -5.34
C SER A 119 -4.65 14.00 -5.45
N ARG A 120 -4.17 13.49 -4.31
CA ARG A 120 -2.97 12.64 -4.24
C ARG A 120 -3.25 11.17 -4.54
N ALA A 121 -4.46 10.70 -4.29
CA ALA A 121 -4.92 9.34 -4.60
C ALA A 121 -5.46 9.20 -6.04
N SER A 122 -5.68 10.31 -6.76
CA SER A 122 -6.31 10.36 -8.09
C SER A 122 -5.72 9.40 -9.14
N ARG A 123 -4.40 9.17 -9.10
CA ARG A 123 -3.73 8.25 -10.05
C ARG A 123 -4.04 6.77 -9.80
N MET A 124 -4.51 6.42 -8.61
CA MET A 124 -4.98 5.07 -8.28
C MET A 124 -6.50 4.94 -8.43
N TYR A 125 -7.22 6.00 -8.10
CA TYR A 125 -8.67 6.09 -8.25
C TYR A 125 -9.10 7.55 -8.39
N GLU A 126 -9.83 7.88 -9.45
CA GLU A 126 -10.36 9.21 -9.69
C GLU A 126 -11.66 9.42 -8.93
N PHE A 127 -11.61 10.21 -7.86
CA PHE A 127 -12.79 10.59 -7.08
C PHE A 127 -13.58 11.69 -7.77
N SER A 128 -14.87 11.45 -7.97
CA SER A 128 -15.81 12.37 -8.60
C SER A 128 -15.87 13.72 -7.88
N ASP A 129 -16.05 13.70 -6.56
CA ASP A 129 -16.11 14.87 -5.71
C ASP A 129 -15.48 14.63 -4.32
N MET A 130 -15.61 15.61 -3.43
CA MET A 130 -15.11 15.51 -2.07
C MET A 130 -15.98 14.59 -1.19
N ALA A 131 -17.28 14.51 -1.47
CA ALA A 131 -18.21 13.67 -0.71
C ALA A 131 -17.90 12.18 -0.90
N GLU A 132 -17.43 11.78 -2.09
CA GLU A 132 -16.96 10.41 -2.33
C GLU A 132 -15.74 10.04 -1.47
N VAL A 133 -14.80 10.99 -1.27
CA VAL A 133 -13.63 10.78 -0.40
C VAL A 133 -14.06 10.63 1.05
N GLU A 134 -14.92 11.53 1.53
CA GLU A 134 -15.44 11.50 2.90
C GLU A 134 -16.24 10.21 3.17
N SER A 135 -17.14 9.83 2.26
CA SER A 135 -17.88 8.56 2.35
C SER A 135 -16.94 7.35 2.36
N THR A 136 -15.86 7.38 1.59
CA THR A 136 -14.86 6.29 1.59
C THR A 136 -14.10 6.22 2.91
N LEU A 137 -13.72 7.35 3.50
CA LEU A 137 -13.11 7.41 4.83
C LEU A 137 -14.07 6.93 5.92
N GLU A 138 -15.34 7.34 5.87
CA GLU A 138 -16.36 6.88 6.82
C GLU A 138 -16.53 5.36 6.77
N ARG A 139 -16.63 4.78 5.56
CA ARG A 139 -16.69 3.32 5.39
C ARG A 139 -15.47 2.62 5.97
N LEU A 140 -14.27 3.15 5.74
CA LEU A 140 -13.01 2.60 6.28
C LEU A 140 -12.93 2.69 7.82
N ALA A 141 -13.53 3.73 8.42
CA ALA A 141 -13.59 3.92 9.86
C ALA A 141 -14.68 3.07 10.54
N SER A 142 -15.77 2.76 9.82
CA SER A 142 -16.93 2.03 10.35
C SER A 142 -16.92 0.53 10.04
N ARG A 143 -15.80 -0.03 9.58
CA ARG A 143 -15.76 -1.45 9.19
C ARG A 143 -15.88 -2.38 10.40
N GLU A 144 -16.67 -3.44 10.26
CA GLU A 144 -16.86 -4.45 11.30
C GLU A 144 -15.62 -5.34 11.53
N ASP A 145 -14.78 -5.52 10.51
CA ASP A 145 -13.52 -6.27 10.61
C ASP A 145 -12.36 -5.47 11.25
N GLY A 146 -12.64 -4.23 11.65
CA GLY A 146 -11.76 -3.32 12.38
C GLY A 146 -11.53 -2.01 11.60
N PRO A 147 -11.52 -0.85 12.28
CA PRO A 147 -11.30 0.44 11.63
C PRO A 147 -9.90 0.50 11.00
N LEU A 148 -9.83 0.94 9.75
CA LEU A 148 -8.57 1.12 9.02
C LEU A 148 -8.12 2.58 8.95
N CYS A 149 -9.02 3.51 9.23
CA CYS A 149 -8.69 4.92 9.40
C CYS A 149 -9.39 5.48 10.63
N HIS A 150 -8.73 6.42 11.28
CA HIS A 150 -9.30 7.21 12.36
C HIS A 150 -9.29 8.68 11.95
N PRO A 151 -10.36 9.44 12.22
CA PRO A 151 -10.33 10.89 12.06
C PRO A 151 -9.24 11.45 12.99
N SER A 152 -8.42 12.36 12.47
CA SER A 152 -7.38 13.04 13.24
C SER A 152 -8.01 13.76 14.44
N GLY A 153 -7.71 13.30 15.66
CA GLY A 153 -8.17 13.94 16.91
C GLY A 153 -9.20 13.16 17.74
N ALA A 154 -9.46 11.88 17.42
CA ALA A 154 -10.14 10.95 18.31
C ALA A 154 -9.17 10.21 19.25
#